data_AF-A0A0D8Y8I3-F1
#
_entry.id   AF-A0A0D8Y8I3-F1
#
_cell.length_a   1.000
_cell.length_b   1.000
_cell.length_c   1.000
_cell.angle_alpha   90.00
_cell.angle_beta   90.00
_cell.angle_gamma   90.00
#
_symmetry.space_group_name_H-M   'P 1'
#
loop_
_entity.id
_entity.type
_entity.pdbx_description
1 polymer ?
#
loop_
_entity_poly.entity_id
_entity_poly.type
_entity_poly.pdbx_seq_one_letter_code
_entity_poly.pdbx_strand_id
1 'polypeptide(L)'
;MLGSSEAMNRPTGQEIDPTVPSLPPSTKMILAIADQHAISLGPIPSKELRDNVRRMAVSLLACGVDPNRTLLFRQSSVPQIAQLSWILGSLQTVSRLQRLTQYKEKASKFSHRNIPLGLLIYPVLQAADVLMFKATHVPVGADQAQHMNLLVDIAENFNMRYQSSYFPLPIQVTRPVLSRVRSLRNPTKKMSKSEASGKSRIEINDSPDEIEEKCRKAISDNDAKLSYNFEMRPGVSNLIDIYCAITETKISSVVEGGWNQLELKMQLCKAIEKKFCPIRDKLIKLEQSSEADDILSDGDKKARSIAQKNLDEIQSIVGFS
;
A
#
# COMPACT_ATOMS: atom_id res chain seq x y z
N MET A 1 -20.20 -9.46 46.62
CA MET A 1 -19.43 -8.30 47.09
C MET A 1 -18.07 -8.34 46.41
N LEU A 2 -17.71 -7.25 45.73
CA LEU A 2 -16.37 -6.84 45.26
C LEU A 2 -15.74 -7.78 44.22
N GLY A 3 -15.69 -7.46 42.91
CA GLY A 3 -15.04 -6.28 42.29
C GLY A 3 -13.60 -6.70 41.96
N SER A 4 -13.06 -6.64 40.74
CA SER A 4 -13.21 -5.63 39.70
C SER A 4 -12.69 -6.19 38.38
N SER A 5 -13.39 -5.92 37.28
CA SER A 5 -12.94 -6.17 35.92
C SER A 5 -11.81 -5.20 35.55
N GLU A 6 -10.69 -5.71 35.06
CA GLU A 6 -9.68 -4.92 34.37
C GLU A 6 -10.24 -4.47 33.01
N ALA A 7 -10.83 -3.27 33.03
CA ALA A 7 -11.08 -2.50 31.83
C ALA A 7 -9.73 -2.15 31.18
N MET A 8 -9.45 -2.71 30.01
CA MET A 8 -8.40 -2.21 29.13
C MET A 8 -8.74 -0.76 28.74
N ASN A 9 -8.14 0.19 29.45
CA ASN A 9 -8.08 1.58 29.05
C ASN A 9 -7.39 1.65 27.68
N ARG A 10 -8.16 1.76 26.60
CA ARG A 10 -7.65 2.25 25.33
C ARG A 10 -7.41 3.76 25.49
N PRO A 11 -6.22 4.29 25.16
CA PRO A 11 -5.98 5.72 25.25
C PRO A 11 -6.91 6.46 24.29
N THR A 12 -7.76 7.31 24.86
CA THR A 12 -8.57 8.32 24.17
C THR A 12 -7.64 9.33 23.50
N GLY A 13 -7.79 9.51 22.20
CA GLY A 13 -7.13 10.57 21.44
C GLY A 13 -5.61 10.47 21.42
N GLN A 14 -5.05 9.65 20.52
CA GLN A 14 -3.68 9.88 20.11
C GLN A 14 -3.63 11.23 19.39
N GLU A 15 -3.07 12.22 20.07
CA GLU A 15 -2.47 13.38 19.42
C GLU A 15 -1.62 12.88 18.25
N ILE A 16 -1.73 13.56 17.11
CA ILE A 16 -0.83 13.36 15.98
C ILE A 16 0.57 13.56 16.54
N ASP A 17 1.34 12.49 16.67
CA ASP A 17 2.74 12.59 17.02
C ASP A 17 3.41 13.50 15.96
N PRO A 18 3.89 14.69 16.35
CA PRO A 18 4.47 15.66 15.41
C PRO A 18 5.81 15.17 14.84
N THR A 19 6.29 13.98 15.24
CA THR A 19 7.59 13.43 14.84
C THR A 19 7.56 12.57 13.58
N VAL A 20 6.46 12.47 12.83
CA VAL A 20 6.55 12.00 11.44
C VAL A 20 7.15 13.12 10.63
N PRO A 21 8.45 13.07 10.27
CA PRO A 21 9.05 14.16 9.53
C PRO A 21 8.34 14.19 8.18
N SER A 22 7.71 15.31 7.83
CA SER A 22 7.43 15.58 6.43
C SER A 22 8.74 15.37 5.69
N LEU A 23 8.79 14.41 4.76
CA LEU A 23 10.02 14.09 4.03
C LEU A 23 10.56 15.40 3.44
N PRO A 24 11.87 15.70 3.61
CA PRO A 24 12.46 16.92 3.08
C PRO A 24 12.06 17.12 1.61
N PRO A 25 11.85 18.36 1.14
CA PRO A 25 11.49 18.60 -0.26
C PRO A 25 12.49 18.01 -1.27
N SER A 26 13.74 17.83 -0.85
CA SER A 26 14.85 17.22 -1.58
C SER A 26 14.85 15.68 -1.61
N THR A 27 13.95 15.02 -0.88
CA THR A 27 13.84 13.56 -0.87
C THR A 27 13.46 13.05 -2.26
N LYS A 28 14.32 12.20 -2.82
CA LYS A 28 14.03 11.49 -4.07
C LYS A 28 12.99 10.42 -3.81
N MET A 29 11.85 10.51 -4.48
CA MET A 29 10.80 9.50 -4.39
C MET A 29 10.86 8.57 -5.61
N ILE A 30 10.71 7.28 -5.35
CA ILE A 30 10.72 6.24 -6.38
C ILE A 30 9.46 5.40 -6.17
N LEU A 31 8.65 5.25 -7.21
CA LEU A 31 7.44 4.44 -7.22
C LEU A 31 7.50 3.46 -8.39
N ALA A 32 7.55 2.18 -8.08
CA ALA A 32 7.49 1.12 -9.06
C ALA A 32 6.06 0.55 -9.14
N ILE A 33 5.53 0.42 -10.36
CA ILE A 33 4.36 -0.42 -10.62
C ILE A 33 4.86 -1.87 -10.72
N ALA A 34 4.63 -2.62 -9.65
CA ALA A 34 5.16 -3.97 -9.40
C ALA A 34 4.43 -5.06 -10.21
N ASP A 35 4.55 -5.02 -11.54
CA ASP A 35 3.90 -5.95 -12.45
C ASP A 35 4.51 -7.37 -12.47
N GLN A 36 5.79 -7.54 -12.13
CA GLN A 36 6.38 -8.87 -11.94
C GLN A 36 5.85 -9.54 -10.66
N HIS A 37 5.58 -8.77 -9.60
CA HIS A 37 4.91 -9.29 -8.39
C HIS A 37 3.47 -9.74 -8.67
N ALA A 38 2.77 -9.07 -9.59
CA ALA A 38 1.38 -9.40 -9.92
C ALA A 38 1.24 -10.84 -10.46
N ILE A 39 2.27 -11.37 -11.13
CA ILE A 39 2.27 -12.74 -11.68
C ILE A 39 2.91 -13.78 -10.74
N SER A 40 3.25 -13.42 -9.49
CA SER A 40 3.91 -14.32 -8.52
C SER A 40 3.06 -15.54 -8.14
N LEU A 41 1.74 -15.46 -8.29
CA LEU A 41 0.80 -16.56 -8.00
C LEU A 41 0.30 -17.28 -9.26
N GLY A 42 0.78 -16.88 -10.44
CA GLY A 42 0.37 -17.43 -11.72
C GLY A 42 0.26 -16.35 -12.82
N PRO A 43 0.25 -16.76 -14.09
CA PRO A 43 0.15 -15.83 -15.21
C PRO A 43 -1.21 -15.12 -15.23
N ILE A 44 -1.19 -13.85 -15.62
CA ILE A 44 -2.37 -13.02 -15.88
C ILE A 44 -2.48 -12.83 -17.41
N PRO A 45 -3.69 -12.84 -18.01
CA PRO A 45 -3.85 -12.55 -19.43
C PRO A 45 -3.13 -11.25 -19.83
N SER A 46 -2.38 -11.28 -20.93
CA SER A 46 -1.47 -10.18 -21.29
C SER A 46 -2.16 -8.83 -21.45
N LYS A 47 -3.40 -8.81 -21.98
CA LYS A 47 -4.22 -7.61 -22.09
C LYS A 47 -4.59 -7.06 -20.71
N GLU A 48 -5.06 -7.93 -19.82
CA GLU A 48 -5.44 -7.55 -18.46
C GLU A 48 -4.26 -6.99 -17.67
N LEU A 49 -3.07 -7.60 -17.76
CA LEU A 49 -1.88 -7.08 -17.09
C LEU A 49 -1.51 -5.68 -17.60
N ARG A 50 -1.50 -5.47 -18.93
CA ARG A 50 -1.24 -4.16 -19.53
C ARG A 50 -2.24 -3.10 -19.07
N ASP A 51 -3.54 -3.45 -19.10
CA ASP A 51 -4.61 -2.54 -18.70
C ASP A 51 -4.51 -2.20 -17.21
N ASN A 52 -4.17 -3.16 -16.35
CA ASN A 52 -3.98 -2.96 -14.91
C ASN A 52 -2.75 -2.07 -14.61
N VAL A 53 -1.65 -2.25 -15.32
CA VAL A 53 -0.45 -1.40 -15.18
C VAL A 53 -0.78 0.04 -15.56
N ARG A 54 -1.43 0.24 -16.71
CA ARG A 54 -1.84 1.59 -17.15
C ARG A 54 -2.82 2.22 -16.17
N ARG A 55 -3.85 1.48 -15.74
CA ARG A 55 -4.83 1.96 -14.74
C ARG A 55 -4.17 2.37 -13.43
N MET A 56 -3.16 1.61 -12.96
CA MET A 56 -2.40 1.96 -11.76
C MET A 56 -1.65 3.28 -11.94
N ALA A 57 -0.95 3.47 -13.07
CA ALA A 57 -0.23 4.71 -13.35
C ALA A 57 -1.16 5.92 -13.39
N VAL A 58 -2.26 5.81 -14.13
CA VAL A 58 -3.30 6.85 -14.20
C VAL A 58 -3.86 7.17 -12.81
N SER A 59 -4.15 6.14 -12.00
CA SER A 59 -4.67 6.33 -10.65
C SER A 59 -3.69 7.09 -9.75
N LEU A 60 -2.39 6.74 -9.81
CA LEU A 60 -1.34 7.42 -9.04
C LEU A 60 -1.22 8.90 -9.43
N LEU A 61 -1.17 9.18 -10.73
CA LEU A 61 -1.10 10.55 -11.26
C LEU A 61 -2.35 11.36 -10.91
N ALA A 62 -3.53 10.75 -11.03
CA ALA A 62 -4.81 11.36 -10.65
C ALA A 62 -4.86 11.72 -9.15
N CYS A 63 -4.31 10.87 -8.29
CA CYS A 63 -4.20 11.09 -6.85
C CYS A 63 -3.13 12.11 -6.44
N GLY A 64 -2.38 12.67 -7.41
CA GLY A 64 -1.43 13.76 -7.16
C GLY A 64 0.04 13.33 -7.07
N VAL A 65 0.42 12.13 -7.53
CA VAL A 65 1.83 11.82 -7.76
C VAL A 65 2.37 12.79 -8.82
N ASP A 66 3.37 13.57 -8.44
CA ASP A 66 4.05 14.51 -9.32
C ASP A 66 5.26 13.81 -9.98
N PRO A 67 5.23 13.57 -11.30
CA PRO A 67 6.31 12.89 -12.02
C PRO A 67 7.61 13.72 -12.09
N ASN A 68 7.56 15.03 -11.83
CA ASN A 68 8.78 15.85 -11.76
C ASN A 68 9.55 15.63 -10.46
N ARG A 69 8.87 15.18 -9.41
CA ARG A 69 9.45 14.90 -8.08
C ARG A 69 9.62 13.41 -7.79
N THR A 70 8.91 12.57 -8.54
CA THR A 70 8.82 11.12 -8.31
C THR A 70 9.22 10.36 -9.56
N LEU A 71 10.20 9.49 -9.43
CA LEU A 71 10.50 8.51 -10.47
C LEU A 71 9.42 7.43 -10.46
N LEU A 72 8.44 7.55 -11.35
CA LEU A 72 7.37 6.57 -11.55
C LEU A 72 7.71 5.67 -12.75
N PHE A 73 7.80 4.35 -12.55
CA PHE A 73 8.20 3.43 -13.62
C PHE A 73 7.55 2.05 -13.46
N ARG A 74 7.64 1.21 -14.51
CA ARG A 74 7.19 -0.19 -14.52
C ARG A 74 8.32 -1.11 -14.10
N GLN A 75 8.05 -1.98 -13.12
CA GLN A 75 9.06 -2.92 -12.60
C GLN A 75 9.65 -3.78 -13.73
N SER A 76 8.80 -4.38 -14.58
CA SER A 76 9.24 -5.21 -15.71
C SER A 76 10.09 -4.49 -16.76
N SER A 77 10.05 -3.15 -16.80
CA SER A 77 10.86 -2.35 -17.73
C SER A 77 12.30 -2.15 -17.25
N VAL A 78 12.62 -2.58 -16.03
CA VAL A 78 13.96 -2.56 -15.43
C VAL A 78 14.44 -4.01 -15.23
N PRO A 79 14.95 -4.67 -16.28
CA PRO A 79 15.36 -6.07 -16.21
C PRO A 79 16.46 -6.34 -15.17
N GLN A 80 17.20 -5.31 -14.77
CA GLN A 80 18.21 -5.38 -13.72
C GLN A 80 17.63 -5.83 -12.38
N ILE A 81 16.36 -5.50 -12.08
CA ILE A 81 15.70 -5.95 -10.84
C ILE A 81 15.64 -7.48 -10.80
N ALA A 82 15.27 -8.13 -11.90
CA ALA A 82 15.24 -9.59 -11.98
C ALA A 82 16.64 -10.20 -11.86
N GLN A 83 17.65 -9.57 -12.47
CA GLN A 83 19.05 -10.00 -12.35
C GLN A 83 19.57 -9.89 -10.91
N LEU A 84 19.28 -8.79 -10.22
CA LEU A 84 19.63 -8.63 -8.81
C LEU A 84 18.87 -9.64 -7.95
N SER A 85 17.58 -9.89 -8.23
CA SER A 85 16.81 -10.91 -7.50
C SER A 85 17.47 -12.29 -7.58
N TRP A 86 18.10 -12.65 -8.70
CA TRP A 86 18.85 -13.90 -8.82
C TRP A 86 20.08 -13.91 -7.91
N ILE A 87 20.88 -12.84 -7.94
CA ILE A 87 22.06 -12.67 -7.10
C ILE A 87 21.67 -12.74 -5.61
N LEU A 88 20.66 -11.98 -5.18
CA LEU A 88 20.19 -11.99 -3.80
C LEU A 88 19.60 -13.36 -3.41
N GLY A 89 18.93 -14.04 -4.34
CA GLY A 89 18.40 -15.39 -4.14
C GLY A 89 19.48 -16.42 -3.84
N SER A 90 20.68 -16.27 -4.40
CA SER A 90 21.83 -17.15 -4.10
C SER A 90 22.30 -17.07 -2.64
N LEU A 91 21.91 -16.01 -1.91
CA LEU A 91 22.21 -15.82 -0.49
C LEU A 91 21.12 -16.40 0.43
N GLN A 92 20.05 -16.96 -0.14
CA GLN A 92 18.89 -17.45 0.60
C GLN A 92 18.78 -18.97 0.54
N THR A 93 18.08 -19.53 1.53
CA THR A 93 17.73 -20.95 1.54
C THR A 93 16.23 -21.12 1.55
N VAL A 94 15.75 -22.23 0.97
CA VAL A 94 14.33 -22.59 0.98
C VAL A 94 13.79 -22.58 2.42
N SER A 95 14.54 -23.12 3.39
CA SER A 95 14.13 -23.17 4.79
C SER A 95 13.95 -21.78 5.43
N ARG A 96 14.75 -20.77 5.04
CA ARG A 96 14.58 -19.39 5.52
C ARG A 96 13.29 -18.80 4.96
N LEU A 97 13.07 -18.92 3.66
CA LEU A 97 11.89 -18.35 2.99
C LEU A 97 10.59 -19.04 3.44
N GLN A 98 10.60 -20.36 3.66
CA GLN A 98 9.42 -21.10 4.15
C GLN A 98 9.01 -20.76 5.59
N ARG A 99 9.90 -20.15 6.39
CA ARG A 99 9.59 -19.72 7.75
C ARG A 99 8.78 -18.43 7.80
N LEU A 100 8.76 -17.65 6.71
CA LEU A 100 8.00 -16.42 6.62
C LEU A 100 6.51 -16.68 6.89
N THR A 101 5.91 -15.86 7.74
CA THR A 101 4.52 -16.02 8.20
C THR A 101 3.57 -15.81 7.04
N GLN A 102 3.80 -14.77 6.23
CA GLN A 102 3.00 -14.53 5.02
C GLN A 102 3.08 -15.69 4.01
N TYR A 103 4.24 -16.33 3.88
CA TYR A 103 4.36 -17.53 3.04
C TYR A 103 3.46 -18.64 3.58
N LYS A 104 3.55 -18.97 4.88
CA LYS A 104 2.71 -20.02 5.50
C LYS A 104 1.21 -19.74 5.37
N GLU A 105 0.80 -18.50 5.63
CA GLU A 105 -0.61 -18.07 5.54
C GLU A 105 -1.17 -18.09 4.12
N LYS A 106 -0.36 -17.75 3.11
CA LYS A 106 -0.79 -17.80 1.71
C LYS A 106 -0.72 -19.23 1.17
N ALA A 107 0.33 -19.97 1.52
CA ALA A 107 0.53 -21.36 1.11
C ALA A 107 -0.58 -22.29 1.61
N SER A 108 -1.11 -22.06 2.81
CA SER A 108 -2.23 -22.85 3.36
C SER A 108 -3.53 -22.74 2.57
N LYS A 109 -3.67 -21.72 1.71
CA LYS A 109 -4.84 -21.54 0.82
C LYS A 109 -4.75 -22.36 -0.46
N PHE A 110 -3.61 -22.97 -0.75
CA PHE A 110 -3.42 -23.81 -1.93
C PHE A 110 -3.64 -25.28 -1.58
N SER A 111 -4.59 -25.91 -2.26
CA SER A 111 -4.86 -27.34 -2.11
C SER A 111 -3.73 -28.20 -2.68
N HIS A 112 -3.52 -29.39 -2.11
CA HIS A 112 -2.60 -30.42 -2.62
C HIS A 112 -1.13 -29.98 -2.77
N ARG A 113 -0.67 -28.98 -2.00
CA ARG A 113 0.71 -28.45 -2.07
C ARG A 113 1.12 -27.89 -3.44
N ASN A 114 0.16 -27.61 -4.33
CA ASN A 114 0.45 -26.94 -5.61
C ASN A 114 0.65 -25.43 -5.38
N ILE A 115 1.73 -25.09 -4.68
CA ILE A 115 2.08 -23.74 -4.29
C ILE A 115 2.96 -23.13 -5.38
N PRO A 116 2.59 -21.98 -5.97
CA PRO A 116 3.42 -21.31 -6.97
C PRO A 116 4.81 -20.98 -6.42
N LEU A 117 5.86 -21.26 -7.19
CA LEU A 117 7.24 -20.90 -6.82
C LEU A 117 7.38 -19.41 -6.51
N GLY A 118 6.70 -18.56 -7.28
CA GLY A 118 6.67 -17.12 -7.09
C GLY A 118 6.23 -16.71 -5.69
N LEU A 119 5.34 -17.46 -5.03
CA LEU A 119 4.92 -17.19 -3.65
C LEU A 119 6.09 -17.30 -2.66
N LEU A 120 7.05 -18.19 -2.91
CA LEU A 120 8.22 -18.37 -2.06
C LEU A 120 9.29 -17.30 -2.31
N ILE A 121 9.50 -16.93 -3.58
CA ILE A 121 10.63 -16.09 -4.00
C ILE A 121 10.30 -14.61 -4.12
N TYR A 122 9.03 -14.20 -4.18
CA TYR A 122 8.68 -12.77 -4.31
C TYR A 122 9.29 -11.87 -3.22
N PRO A 123 9.53 -12.31 -1.96
CA PRO A 123 10.17 -11.44 -0.97
C PRO A 123 11.62 -11.09 -1.35
N VAL A 124 12.31 -11.98 -2.08
CA VAL A 124 13.66 -11.71 -2.63
C VAL A 124 13.59 -10.71 -3.77
N LEU A 125 12.58 -10.85 -4.66
CA LEU A 125 12.31 -9.87 -5.70
C LEU A 125 11.99 -8.49 -5.11
N GLN A 126 11.21 -8.45 -4.02
CA GLN A 126 10.91 -7.22 -3.29
C GLN A 126 12.18 -6.58 -2.69
N ALA A 127 13.11 -7.39 -2.18
CA ALA A 127 14.41 -6.87 -1.74
C ALA A 127 15.20 -6.29 -2.91
N ALA A 128 15.19 -6.94 -4.07
CA ALA A 128 15.83 -6.43 -5.28
C ALA A 128 15.22 -5.10 -5.74
N ASP A 129 13.90 -4.93 -5.67
CA ASP A 129 13.22 -3.66 -6.01
C ASP A 129 13.77 -2.48 -5.22
N VAL A 130 14.00 -2.68 -3.91
CA VAL A 130 14.45 -1.62 -3.00
C VAL A 130 15.96 -1.40 -3.13
N LEU A 131 16.74 -2.48 -3.12
CA LEU A 131 18.20 -2.43 -3.11
C LEU A 131 18.78 -2.00 -4.45
N MET A 132 18.11 -2.29 -5.57
CA MET A 132 18.52 -1.82 -6.90
C MET A 132 18.67 -0.30 -6.95
N PHE A 133 17.84 0.44 -6.21
CA PHE A 133 17.87 1.90 -6.18
C PHE A 133 18.54 2.45 -4.91
N LYS A 134 19.20 1.60 -4.12
CA LYS A 134 19.88 1.98 -2.85
C LYS A 134 18.96 2.80 -1.95
N ALA A 135 17.68 2.43 -1.87
CA ALA A 135 16.70 3.18 -1.10
C ALA A 135 17.02 3.09 0.41
N THR A 136 16.90 4.21 1.12
CA THR A 136 17.19 4.29 2.56
C THR A 136 15.93 4.21 3.43
N HIS A 137 14.78 4.52 2.85
CA HIS A 137 13.49 4.55 3.53
C HIS A 137 12.44 3.88 2.65
N VAL A 138 11.61 3.03 3.23
CA VAL A 138 10.57 2.29 2.51
C VAL A 138 9.21 2.55 3.15
N PRO A 139 8.32 3.32 2.49
CA PRO A 139 7.00 3.62 3.01
C PRO A 139 6.07 2.43 2.82
N VAL A 140 5.83 1.66 3.88
CA VAL A 140 4.96 0.47 3.85
C VAL A 140 4.09 0.39 5.10
N GLY A 141 2.98 -0.33 4.98
CA GLY A 141 2.11 -0.61 6.12
C GLY A 141 2.79 -1.50 7.16
N ALA A 142 2.26 -1.47 8.39
CA ALA A 142 2.76 -2.31 9.49
C ALA A 142 2.73 -3.82 9.17
N ASP A 143 1.87 -4.26 8.24
CA ASP A 143 1.79 -5.64 7.77
C ASP A 143 3.01 -6.11 6.95
N GLN A 144 3.87 -5.19 6.52
CA GLN A 144 5.08 -5.49 5.74
C GLN A 144 6.36 -5.61 6.58
N ALA A 145 6.28 -5.50 7.91
CA ALA A 145 7.45 -5.52 8.79
C ALA A 145 8.33 -6.77 8.59
N GLN A 146 7.73 -7.94 8.38
CA GLN A 146 8.49 -9.17 8.13
C GLN A 146 9.29 -9.14 6.82
N HIS A 147 8.75 -8.54 5.76
CA HIS A 147 9.48 -8.37 4.51
C HIS A 147 10.60 -7.34 4.66
N MET A 148 10.39 -6.28 5.45
CA MET A 148 11.44 -5.30 5.76
C MET A 148 12.60 -5.95 6.52
N ASN A 149 12.33 -6.80 7.51
CA ASN A 149 13.38 -7.54 8.22
C ASN A 149 14.17 -8.44 7.26
N LEU A 150 13.49 -9.20 6.40
CA LEU A 150 14.18 -10.04 5.40
C LEU A 150 15.02 -9.20 4.43
N LEU A 151 14.53 -8.03 4.01
CA LEU A 151 15.24 -7.12 3.14
C LEU A 151 16.54 -6.64 3.78
N VAL A 152 16.47 -6.20 5.04
CA VAL A 152 17.65 -5.78 5.82
C VAL A 152 18.62 -6.95 5.99
N ASP A 153 18.15 -8.14 6.37
CA ASP A 153 18.97 -9.35 6.48
C ASP A 153 19.68 -9.69 5.16
N ILE A 154 18.99 -9.54 4.03
CA ILE A 154 19.57 -9.77 2.68
C ILE A 154 20.68 -8.76 2.40
N ALA A 155 20.45 -7.48 2.68
CA ALA A 155 21.43 -6.42 2.47
C ALA A 155 22.69 -6.62 3.34
N GLU A 156 22.51 -6.92 4.63
CA GLU A 156 23.60 -7.22 5.55
C GLU A 156 24.39 -8.45 5.11
N ASN A 157 23.70 -9.53 4.74
CA ASN A 157 24.36 -10.76 4.31
C ASN A 157 25.16 -10.54 3.01
N PHE A 158 24.63 -9.78 2.05
CA PHE A 158 25.38 -9.41 0.84
C PHE A 158 26.65 -8.64 1.21
N ASN A 159 26.52 -7.58 2.01
CA ASN A 159 27.63 -6.73 2.44
C ASN A 159 28.71 -7.55 3.15
N MET A 160 28.32 -8.42 4.10
CA MET A 160 29.24 -9.31 4.81
C MET A 160 29.90 -10.34 3.89
N ARG A 161 29.12 -11.02 3.05
CA ARG A 161 29.59 -12.12 2.20
C ARG A 161 30.66 -11.68 1.20
N TYR A 162 30.52 -10.46 0.68
CA TYR A 162 31.41 -9.85 -0.30
C TYR A 162 32.34 -8.79 0.30
N GLN A 163 32.37 -8.65 1.64
CA GLN A 163 33.22 -7.68 2.35
C GLN A 163 33.09 -6.25 1.80
N SER A 164 31.85 -5.84 1.51
CA SER A 164 31.52 -4.53 0.95
C SER A 164 30.52 -3.78 1.84
N SER A 165 30.40 -2.47 1.64
CA SER A 165 29.36 -1.63 2.26
C SER A 165 28.39 -1.10 1.20
N TYR A 166 28.10 -1.92 0.19
CA TYR A 166 27.43 -1.48 -1.03
C TYR A 166 25.95 -1.15 -0.82
N PHE A 167 25.21 -2.02 -0.12
CA PHE A 167 23.79 -1.81 0.12
C PHE A 167 23.54 -1.04 1.43
N PRO A 168 22.67 -0.02 1.42
CA PRO A 168 22.16 0.56 2.66
C PRO A 168 21.23 -0.43 3.36
N LEU A 169 20.97 -0.19 4.66
CA LEU A 169 19.98 -0.93 5.44
C LEU A 169 18.69 -0.10 5.51
N PRO A 170 17.65 -0.41 4.72
CA PRO A 170 16.52 0.49 4.58
C PRO A 170 15.61 0.45 5.81
N ILE A 171 15.12 1.62 6.21
CA ILE A 171 14.25 1.78 7.38
C ILE A 171 12.79 1.80 6.93
N GLN A 172 11.94 1.08 7.65
CA GLN A 172 10.50 1.14 7.45
C GLN A 172 9.95 2.50 7.86
N VAL A 173 9.22 3.16 6.97
CA VAL A 173 8.46 4.38 7.28
C VAL A 173 6.98 4.04 7.31
N THR A 174 6.37 4.13 8.49
CA THR A 174 4.93 3.92 8.66
C THR A 174 4.30 5.25 9.05
N ARG A 175 3.27 5.69 8.32
CA ARG A 175 2.44 6.80 8.80
C ARG A 175 1.54 6.29 9.94
N PRO A 176 1.35 7.05 11.03
CA PRO A 176 0.27 6.82 11.97
C PRO A 176 -1.01 6.78 11.14
N VAL A 177 -1.62 5.61 11.05
CA VAL A 177 -2.80 5.42 10.21
C VAL A 177 -3.91 6.22 10.86
N LEU A 178 -4.41 7.28 10.20
CA LEU A 178 -5.52 8.10 10.69
C LEU A 178 -6.78 7.27 11.02
N SER A 179 -6.90 6.07 10.47
CA SER A 179 -7.80 5.00 10.91
C SER A 179 -7.62 3.82 9.96
N ARG A 180 -7.61 2.59 10.46
CA ARG A 180 -7.66 1.40 9.58
C ARG A 180 -9.02 1.41 8.88
N VAL A 181 -9.08 1.87 7.63
CA VAL A 181 -10.34 1.93 6.85
C VAL A 181 -10.93 0.52 6.68
N ARG A 182 -12.18 0.33 7.12
CA ARG A 182 -12.87 -0.96 7.17
C ARG A 182 -14.03 -1.01 6.19
N SER A 183 -14.47 -2.22 5.88
CA SER A 183 -15.56 -2.47 4.95
C SER A 183 -16.85 -1.79 5.43
N LEU A 184 -17.54 -1.11 4.50
CA LEU A 184 -18.85 -0.48 4.76
C LEU A 184 -19.96 -1.50 5.06
N ARG A 185 -19.69 -2.80 4.80
CA ARG A 185 -20.63 -3.91 5.01
C ARG A 185 -20.19 -4.90 6.07
N ASN A 186 -18.92 -4.88 6.45
CA ASN A 186 -18.44 -5.65 7.57
C ASN A 186 -17.36 -4.85 8.30
N PRO A 187 -17.74 -4.06 9.31
CA PRO A 187 -16.82 -3.19 10.05
C PRO A 187 -15.70 -3.95 10.78
N THR A 188 -15.77 -5.28 10.90
CA THR A 188 -14.68 -6.09 11.48
C THR A 188 -13.57 -6.41 10.47
N LYS A 189 -13.86 -6.28 9.17
CA LYS A 189 -12.94 -6.59 8.08
C LYS A 189 -12.33 -5.32 7.49
N LYS A 190 -11.04 -5.37 7.14
CA LYS A 190 -10.39 -4.31 6.37
C LYS A 190 -11.09 -4.15 5.03
N MET A 191 -11.26 -2.91 4.56
CA MET A 191 -11.73 -2.66 3.20
C MET A 191 -10.76 -3.32 2.20
N SER A 192 -11.29 -4.12 1.26
CA SER A 192 -10.48 -4.86 0.30
C SER A 192 -11.04 -4.74 -1.11
N LYS A 193 -10.13 -4.54 -2.08
CA LYS A 193 -10.44 -4.56 -3.52
C LYS A 193 -10.96 -5.93 -4.00
N SER A 194 -10.56 -7.01 -3.32
CA SER A 194 -10.93 -8.38 -3.69
C SER A 194 -12.27 -8.87 -3.11
N GLU A 195 -12.97 -8.06 -2.31
CA GLU A 195 -14.32 -8.44 -1.87
C GLU A 195 -15.31 -8.39 -3.05
N ALA A 196 -16.11 -9.46 -3.21
CA ALA A 196 -17.02 -9.61 -4.34
C ALA A 196 -18.06 -8.48 -4.45
N SER A 197 -18.51 -7.93 -3.32
CA SER A 197 -19.47 -6.83 -3.32
C SER A 197 -18.76 -5.48 -3.42
N GLY A 198 -18.94 -4.77 -4.53
CA GLY A 198 -18.51 -3.37 -4.67
C GLY A 198 -19.09 -2.43 -3.61
N LYS A 199 -20.21 -2.81 -2.98
CA LYS A 199 -20.89 -2.03 -1.92
C LYS A 199 -20.14 -2.03 -0.58
N SER A 200 -19.06 -2.80 -0.45
CA SER A 200 -18.25 -2.87 0.76
C SER A 200 -17.14 -1.81 0.82
N ARG A 201 -16.92 -1.10 -0.28
CA ARG A 201 -15.81 -0.16 -0.47
C ARG A 201 -16.20 1.02 -1.34
N ILE A 202 -15.43 2.09 -1.23
CA ILE A 202 -15.54 3.27 -2.08
C ILE A 202 -14.36 3.26 -3.03
N GLU A 203 -14.64 3.24 -4.33
CA GLU A 203 -13.63 3.31 -5.37
C GLU A 203 -13.39 4.77 -5.75
N ILE A 204 -12.16 5.09 -6.16
CA ILE A 204 -11.78 6.46 -6.52
C ILE A 204 -12.53 6.96 -7.76
N ASN A 205 -12.98 6.03 -8.61
CA ASN A 205 -13.76 6.31 -9.80
C ASN A 205 -15.27 6.08 -9.62
N ASP A 206 -15.77 5.81 -8.41
CA ASP A 206 -17.22 5.74 -8.17
C ASP A 206 -17.86 7.07 -8.56
N SER A 207 -18.98 7.01 -9.26
CA SER A 207 -19.84 8.15 -9.56
C SER A 207 -20.49 8.74 -8.29
N PRO A 208 -21.02 9.98 -8.34
CA PRO A 208 -21.73 10.58 -7.21
C PRO A 208 -22.86 9.69 -6.68
N ASP A 209 -23.64 9.09 -7.59
CA ASP A 209 -24.76 8.20 -7.26
C ASP A 209 -24.29 6.91 -6.57
N GLU A 210 -23.17 6.34 -7.02
CA GLU A 210 -22.58 5.15 -6.39
C GLU A 210 -22.06 5.47 -4.99
N ILE A 211 -21.38 6.61 -4.81
CA ILE A 211 -20.90 7.07 -3.49
C ILE A 211 -22.10 7.27 -2.56
N GLU A 212 -23.17 7.92 -3.04
CA GLU A 212 -24.39 8.13 -2.28
C GLU A 212 -25.03 6.80 -1.86
N GLU A 213 -25.22 5.87 -2.80
CA GLU A 213 -25.81 4.56 -2.51
C GLU A 213 -24.96 3.80 -1.47
N LYS A 214 -23.64 3.81 -1.63
CA LYS A 214 -22.70 3.12 -0.72
C LYS A 214 -22.71 3.73 0.67
N CYS A 215 -22.65 5.06 0.79
CA CYS A 215 -22.71 5.76 2.07
C CYS A 215 -24.05 5.52 2.77
N ARG A 216 -25.16 5.69 2.05
CA ARG A 216 -26.52 5.48 2.57
C ARG A 216 -26.70 4.07 3.12
N LYS A 217 -26.23 3.07 2.38
CA LYS A 217 -26.37 1.65 2.75
C LYS A 217 -25.25 1.13 3.64
N ALA A 218 -24.27 1.94 4.06
CA ALA A 218 -23.24 1.49 4.98
C ALA A 218 -23.86 0.99 6.30
N ILE A 219 -23.28 -0.06 6.89
CA ILE A 219 -23.77 -0.64 8.14
C ILE A 219 -23.56 0.36 9.28
N SER A 220 -24.63 0.57 10.04
CA SER A 220 -24.66 1.29 11.29
C SER A 220 -25.61 0.58 12.26
N ASP A 221 -25.54 0.93 13.54
CA ASP A 221 -26.48 0.41 14.56
C ASP A 221 -27.78 1.25 14.61
N ASN A 222 -28.67 0.97 15.56
CA ASN A 222 -29.96 1.66 15.68
C ASN A 222 -29.98 2.80 16.71
N ASP A 223 -28.84 3.16 17.31
CA ASP A 223 -28.81 4.13 18.39
C ASP A 223 -28.84 5.58 17.85
N ALA A 224 -29.80 6.38 18.32
CA ALA A 224 -30.10 7.69 17.79
C ALA A 224 -28.96 8.70 18.02
N LYS A 225 -28.26 8.61 19.16
CA LYS A 225 -27.16 9.51 19.49
C LYS A 225 -25.88 9.04 18.81
N LEU A 226 -25.14 9.94 18.18
CA LEU A 226 -23.83 9.61 17.63
C LEU A 226 -22.78 9.52 18.74
N SER A 227 -22.02 8.42 18.78
CA SER A 227 -20.89 8.25 19.69
C SER A 227 -19.81 7.39 19.03
N TYR A 228 -18.55 7.63 19.42
CA TYR A 228 -17.44 6.82 18.97
C TYR A 228 -17.14 5.73 19.99
N ASN A 229 -17.37 4.48 19.61
CA ASN A 229 -16.93 3.32 20.36
C ASN A 229 -16.71 2.16 19.38
N PHE A 230 -15.45 1.86 19.05
CA PHE A 230 -15.17 0.86 18.04
C PHE A 230 -15.53 -0.57 18.50
N GLU A 231 -15.51 -0.87 19.80
CA GLU A 231 -15.87 -2.21 20.30
C GLU A 231 -17.38 -2.47 20.19
N MET A 232 -18.18 -1.48 20.58
CA MET A 232 -19.63 -1.61 20.66
C MET A 232 -20.35 -1.16 19.38
N ARG A 233 -19.77 -0.20 18.65
CA ARG A 233 -20.36 0.49 17.48
C ARG A 233 -19.39 0.56 16.29
N PRO A 234 -18.82 -0.58 15.84
CA PRO A 234 -17.73 -0.57 14.87
C PRO A 234 -18.15 0.04 13.52
N GLY A 235 -19.42 -0.08 13.11
CA GLY A 235 -19.94 0.53 11.88
C GLY A 235 -19.92 2.05 11.92
N VAL A 236 -20.52 2.64 12.96
CA VAL A 236 -20.56 4.10 13.16
C VAL A 236 -19.15 4.67 13.36
N SER A 237 -18.33 4.02 14.20
CA SER A 237 -16.94 4.43 14.39
C SER A 237 -16.14 4.39 13.08
N ASN A 238 -16.33 3.39 12.22
CA ASN A 238 -15.67 3.34 10.91
C ASN A 238 -16.11 4.50 10.00
N LEU A 239 -17.38 4.92 10.03
CA LEU A 239 -17.84 6.07 9.24
C LEU A 239 -17.25 7.40 9.74
N ILE A 240 -17.17 7.58 11.06
CA ILE A 240 -16.50 8.74 11.68
C ILE A 240 -15.01 8.75 11.32
N ASP A 241 -14.35 7.60 11.41
CA ASP A 241 -12.94 7.39 11.05
C ASP A 241 -12.67 7.81 9.59
N ILE A 242 -13.51 7.37 8.65
CA ILE A 242 -13.38 7.74 7.23
C ILE A 242 -13.63 9.23 7.03
N TYR A 243 -14.69 9.77 7.64
CA TYR A 243 -15.01 11.19 7.55
C TYR A 243 -13.83 12.04 8.01
N CYS A 244 -13.33 11.79 9.23
CA CYS A 244 -12.20 12.51 9.82
C CYS A 244 -10.92 12.38 8.98
N ALA A 245 -10.67 11.22 8.38
CA ALA A 245 -9.51 11.03 7.50
C ALA A 245 -9.59 11.85 6.21
N ILE A 246 -10.81 12.12 5.70
CA ILE A 246 -11.02 12.90 4.46
C ILE A 246 -11.01 14.40 4.74
N THR A 247 -11.62 14.81 5.85
CA THR A 247 -11.80 16.22 6.22
C THR A 247 -10.72 16.76 7.15
N GLU A 248 -9.83 15.90 7.63
CA GLU A 248 -8.78 16.21 8.61
C GLU A 248 -9.35 16.80 9.92
N THR A 249 -10.59 16.44 10.26
CA THR A 249 -11.26 16.87 11.51
C THR A 249 -11.01 15.89 12.64
N LYS A 250 -11.13 16.36 13.90
CA LYS A 250 -11.04 15.50 15.08
C LYS A 250 -12.35 14.72 15.30
N ILE A 251 -12.23 13.49 15.80
CA ILE A 251 -13.38 12.63 16.17
C ILE A 251 -14.30 13.35 17.16
N SER A 252 -13.75 14.04 18.16
CA SER A 252 -14.53 14.79 19.16
C SER A 252 -15.44 15.83 18.51
N SER A 253 -14.94 16.58 17.53
CA SER A 253 -15.72 17.58 16.80
C SER A 253 -16.90 16.99 16.04
N VAL A 254 -16.76 15.75 15.52
CA VAL A 254 -17.87 15.05 14.84
C VAL A 254 -18.92 14.58 15.83
N VAL A 255 -18.50 14.02 16.97
CA VAL A 255 -19.41 13.50 18.00
C VAL A 255 -20.13 14.63 18.74
N GLU A 256 -19.44 15.74 19.02
CA GLU A 256 -19.99 16.94 19.67
C GLU A 256 -20.84 17.79 18.72
N GLY A 257 -20.69 17.61 17.40
CA GLY A 257 -21.44 18.34 16.37
C GLY A 257 -22.95 18.06 16.34
N GLY A 258 -23.44 17.13 17.16
CA GLY A 258 -24.87 16.87 17.34
C GLY A 258 -25.53 16.08 16.21
N TRP A 259 -24.75 15.55 15.27
CA TRP A 259 -25.29 14.77 14.16
C TRP A 259 -25.91 13.46 14.62
N ASN A 260 -26.97 13.05 13.94
CA ASN A 260 -27.44 11.66 13.97
C ASN A 260 -26.74 10.83 12.88
N GLN A 261 -27.03 9.53 12.81
CA GLN A 261 -26.38 8.63 11.85
C GLN A 261 -26.70 8.93 10.38
N LEU A 262 -27.92 9.40 10.10
CA LEU A 262 -28.32 9.77 8.74
C LEU A 262 -27.51 10.99 8.28
N GLU A 263 -27.40 11.99 9.14
CA GLU A 263 -26.58 13.17 8.90
C GLU A 263 -25.11 12.80 8.73
N LEU A 264 -24.55 11.91 9.56
CA LEU A 264 -23.18 11.41 9.38
C LEU A 264 -22.98 10.80 7.98
N LYS A 265 -23.90 9.94 7.53
CA LYS A 265 -23.82 9.31 6.20
C LYS A 265 -23.92 10.35 5.08
N MET A 266 -24.78 11.36 5.22
CA MET A 266 -24.90 12.46 4.27
C MET A 266 -23.64 13.32 4.22
N GLN A 267 -23.08 13.69 5.38
CA GLN A 267 -21.85 14.49 5.45
C GLN A 267 -20.64 13.72 4.93
N LEU A 268 -20.56 12.42 5.22
CA LEU A 268 -19.56 11.53 4.65
C LEU A 268 -19.64 11.49 3.12
N CYS A 269 -20.84 11.30 2.56
CA CYS A 269 -21.05 11.33 1.11
C CYS A 269 -20.54 12.64 0.49
N LYS A 270 -20.92 13.79 1.07
CA LYS A 270 -20.47 15.11 0.60
C LYS A 270 -18.96 15.28 0.70
N ALA A 271 -18.35 14.84 1.80
CA ALA A 271 -16.91 14.93 2.01
C ALA A 271 -16.13 14.09 0.98
N ILE A 272 -16.59 12.85 0.73
CA ILE A 272 -16.00 11.98 -0.28
C ILE A 272 -16.14 12.61 -1.67
N GLU A 273 -17.34 13.03 -2.06
CA GLU A 273 -17.57 13.61 -3.39
C GLU A 273 -16.70 14.85 -3.61
N LYS A 274 -16.63 15.75 -2.62
CA LYS A 274 -15.77 16.94 -2.68
C LYS A 274 -14.29 16.57 -2.88
N LYS A 275 -13.81 15.50 -2.23
CA LYS A 275 -12.41 15.05 -2.35
C LYS A 275 -12.15 14.30 -3.65
N PHE A 276 -13.10 13.47 -4.10
CA PHE A 276 -12.91 12.53 -5.20
C PHE A 276 -13.25 13.15 -6.55
N CYS A 277 -14.17 14.12 -6.64
CA CYS A 277 -14.51 14.81 -7.89
C CYS A 277 -13.28 15.29 -8.70
N PRO A 278 -12.34 16.08 -8.15
CA PRO A 278 -11.16 16.50 -8.91
C PRO A 278 -10.23 15.35 -9.30
N ILE A 279 -10.19 14.28 -8.49
CA ILE A 279 -9.40 13.08 -8.78
C ILE A 279 -10.05 12.30 -9.93
N ARG A 280 -11.38 12.15 -9.90
CA ARG A 280 -12.18 11.47 -10.94
C ARG A 280 -12.05 12.19 -12.28
N ASP A 281 -12.15 13.51 -12.29
CA ASP A 281 -11.98 14.32 -13.50
C ASP A 281 -10.58 14.14 -14.11
N LYS A 282 -9.55 14.15 -13.26
CA LYS A 282 -8.17 13.92 -13.70
C LYS A 282 -7.97 12.48 -14.20
N LEU A 283 -8.60 11.50 -13.56
CA LEU A 283 -8.58 10.11 -13.96
C LEU A 283 -9.17 9.95 -15.37
N ILE A 284 -10.38 10.47 -15.61
CA ILE A 284 -11.04 10.42 -16.93
C ILE A 284 -10.16 11.08 -18.01
N LYS A 285 -9.63 12.27 -17.71
CA LYS A 285 -8.74 12.98 -18.64
C LYS A 285 -7.50 12.17 -19.00
N LEU A 286 -6.83 11.61 -17.99
CA LEU A 286 -5.62 10.80 -18.18
C LEU A 286 -5.92 9.49 -18.93
N GLU A 287 -7.05 8.84 -18.63
CA GLU A 287 -7.45 7.60 -19.32
C GLU A 287 -7.62 7.81 -20.83
N GLN A 288 -8.12 8.98 -21.25
CA GLN A 288 -8.35 9.36 -22.64
C GLN A 288 -7.12 9.94 -23.36
N SER A 289 -5.98 10.07 -22.68
CA SER A 289 -4.75 10.68 -23.21
C SER A 289 -3.57 9.69 -23.23
N SER A 290 -2.49 10.03 -23.94
CA SER A 290 -1.21 9.29 -23.83
C SER A 290 -0.34 9.72 -22.67
N GLU A 291 -0.73 10.75 -21.91
CA GLU A 291 0.12 11.42 -20.91
C GLU A 291 0.71 10.44 -19.89
N ALA A 292 -0.10 9.52 -19.37
CA ALA A 292 0.38 8.50 -18.42
C ALA A 292 1.37 7.51 -19.06
N ASP A 293 1.18 7.17 -20.33
CA ASP A 293 2.05 6.25 -21.06
C ASP A 293 3.41 6.92 -21.37
N ASP A 294 3.39 8.21 -21.71
CA ASP A 294 4.58 9.02 -21.96
C ASP A 294 5.41 9.22 -20.68
N ILE A 295 4.74 9.52 -19.56
CA ILE A 295 5.37 9.62 -18.22
C ILE A 295 6.02 8.29 -17.82
N LEU A 296 5.32 7.16 -17.99
CA LEU A 296 5.88 5.84 -17.69
C LEU A 296 7.09 5.53 -18.58
N SER A 297 7.01 5.83 -19.87
CA SER A 297 8.10 5.60 -20.83
C SER A 297 9.37 6.38 -20.45
N ASP A 298 9.23 7.64 -20.05
CA ASP A 298 10.35 8.44 -19.55
C ASP A 298 10.90 7.91 -18.22
N GLY A 299 10.01 7.57 -17.28
CA GLY A 299 10.37 6.98 -16.00
C GLY A 299 11.12 5.66 -16.15
N ASP A 300 10.70 4.79 -17.07
CA ASP A 300 11.38 3.52 -17.35
C ASP A 300 12.81 3.72 -17.85
N LYS A 301 13.03 4.69 -18.75
CA LYS A 301 14.38 5.01 -19.25
C LYS A 301 15.28 5.50 -18.13
N LYS A 302 14.79 6.41 -17.29
CA LYS A 302 15.51 6.95 -16.14
C LYS A 302 15.83 5.86 -15.11
N ALA A 303 14.84 5.03 -14.78
CA ALA A 303 14.99 3.92 -13.84
C ALA A 303 16.01 2.89 -14.35
N ARG A 304 15.93 2.52 -15.64
CA ARG A 304 16.87 1.59 -16.26
C ARG A 304 18.31 2.13 -16.26
N SER A 305 18.50 3.43 -16.52
CA SER A 305 19.83 4.05 -16.47
C SER A 305 20.46 3.97 -15.07
N ILE A 306 19.70 4.29 -14.02
CA ILE A 306 20.16 4.18 -12.62
C ILE A 306 20.46 2.72 -12.28
N ALA A 307 19.53 1.82 -12.62
CA ALA A 307 19.63 0.41 -12.31
C ALA A 307 20.79 -0.27 -13.05
N GLN A 308 21.07 0.11 -14.29
CA GLN A 308 22.21 -0.43 -15.05
C GLN A 308 23.52 -0.10 -14.35
N LYS A 309 23.74 1.18 -13.99
CA LYS A 309 24.94 1.58 -13.27
C LYS A 309 25.12 0.79 -11.97
N ASN A 310 24.05 0.67 -11.19
CA ASN A 310 24.12 -0.07 -9.93
C ASN A 310 24.35 -1.57 -10.15
N LEU A 311 23.77 -2.15 -11.20
CA LEU A 311 23.98 -3.57 -11.54
C LEU A 311 25.41 -3.84 -11.98
N ASP A 312 26.04 -2.96 -12.78
CA ASP A 312 27.44 -3.11 -13.20
C ASP A 312 28.37 -3.16 -11.97
N GLU A 313 28.15 -2.26 -11.00
CA GLU A 313 28.86 -2.26 -9.72
C GLU A 313 28.62 -3.56 -8.93
N ILE A 314 27.38 -4.04 -8.85
CA ILE A 314 27.02 -5.30 -8.17
C ILE A 314 27.68 -6.50 -8.86
N GLN A 315 27.64 -6.55 -10.19
CA GLN A 315 28.22 -7.64 -10.98
C GLN A 315 29.73 -7.73 -10.75
N SER A 316 30.42 -6.59 -10.72
CA SER A 316 31.83 -6.52 -10.36
C SER A 316 32.11 -7.08 -8.95
N ILE A 317 31.28 -6.71 -7.96
CA ILE A 317 31.41 -7.20 -6.57
C ILE A 317 31.24 -8.72 -6.49
N VAL A 318 30.28 -9.29 -7.22
CA VAL A 318 30.03 -10.74 -7.19
C VAL A 318 30.92 -11.55 -8.14
N GLY A 319 31.75 -10.88 -8.94
CA GLY A 319 32.70 -11.50 -9.86
C GLY A 319 32.08 -11.97 -11.18
N PHE A 320 30.97 -11.36 -11.62
CA PHE A 320 30.44 -11.58 -12.98
C PHE A 320 31.26 -10.77 -13.99
N SER A 321 31.36 -11.31 -15.20
CA SER A 321 32.14 -10.75 -16.32
C SER A 321 31.28 -9.86 -17.21
#